data_AF-A0A946IN13-F1
#
_entry.id   AF-A0A946IN13-F1
#
_cell.length_a   1.000
_cell.length_b   1.000
_cell.length_c   1.000
_cell.angle_alpha   90.00
_cell.angle_beta   90.00
_cell.angle_gamma   90.00
#
_symmetry.space_group_name_H-M   'P 1'
#
loop_
_entity.id
_entity.type
_entity.pdbx_description
1 polymer ?
#
loop_
_entity_poly.entity_id
_entity_poly.type
_entity_poly.pdbx_seq_one_letter_code
_entity_poly.pdbx_strand_id
1 'polypeptide(L)'
;MMGILLQAQTTTTEQDNFIDMLSNMGIGGNIVMAVLLLLSILAIYILVERYFAIKKESLEDENFLMSIRKFVEEKNIDQAKKLCKNTDSPISRMIEKGLDRIDKPMTDISSAIENQGKLEIYKMDNKIANLATISGAAPMIGFLGTVIGMIIAFQKMARETTVSPADLAGGIYTAMITT
;
A
#
# COMPACT_ATOMS: atom_id res chain seq x y z
N MET A 1 3.15 54.92 -40.68
CA MET A 1 3.07 54.46 -39.28
C MET A 1 2.29 53.13 -39.26
N MET A 2 2.87 52.09 -39.84
CA MET A 2 2.22 50.79 -40.07
C MET A 2 3.34 49.74 -40.20
N GLY A 3 3.96 49.35 -39.08
CA GLY A 3 5.15 48.50 -39.15
C GLY A 3 5.63 47.88 -37.84
N ILE A 4 4.80 47.83 -36.78
CA ILE A 4 5.24 47.32 -35.46
C ILE A 4 4.44 46.08 -35.01
N LEU A 5 3.49 45.55 -35.80
CA LEU A 5 2.61 44.45 -35.35
C LEU A 5 2.78 43.11 -36.08
N LEU A 6 3.96 42.83 -36.68
CA LEU A 6 4.20 41.54 -37.35
C LEU A 6 5.45 40.82 -36.87
N GLN A 7 5.64 40.74 -35.56
CA GLN A 7 6.44 39.71 -34.89
C GLN A 7 5.67 39.14 -33.71
N ALA A 8 4.43 38.69 -33.94
CA ALA A 8 3.85 37.66 -33.09
C ALA A 8 4.54 36.34 -33.49
N GLN A 9 5.67 36.07 -32.85
CA GLN A 9 6.27 34.73 -32.85
C GLN A 9 5.16 33.76 -32.45
N THR A 10 4.82 32.86 -33.36
CA THR A 10 3.95 31.72 -33.10
C THR A 10 4.60 30.88 -32.00
N THR A 11 4.18 31.10 -30.75
CA THR A 11 4.38 30.14 -29.67
C THR A 11 3.51 28.94 -30.00
N THR A 12 4.07 28.02 -30.80
CA THR A 12 3.58 26.64 -30.86
C THR A 12 3.60 26.12 -29.43
N THR A 13 2.43 26.07 -28.82
CA THR A 13 2.21 25.35 -27.58
C THR A 13 2.34 23.88 -27.96
N GLU A 14 3.55 23.32 -27.90
CA GLU A 14 3.68 21.87 -27.87
C GLU A 14 2.92 21.41 -26.64
N GLN A 15 1.83 20.66 -26.85
CA GLN A 15 1.30 19.78 -25.84
C GLN A 15 2.38 18.72 -25.61
N ASP A 16 3.35 19.03 -24.76
CA ASP A 16 4.27 18.02 -24.27
C ASP A 16 3.42 16.97 -23.56
N ASN A 17 3.38 15.76 -24.13
CA ASN A 17 2.67 14.67 -23.49
C ASN A 17 3.34 14.41 -22.13
N PHE A 18 2.58 13.91 -21.15
CA PHE A 18 3.15 13.54 -19.85
C PHE A 18 4.36 12.58 -19.97
N ILE A 19 4.41 11.80 -21.06
CA ILE A 19 5.55 10.94 -21.41
C ILE A 19 6.75 11.75 -21.91
N ASP A 20 6.55 12.78 -22.73
CA ASP A 20 7.63 13.65 -23.20
C ASP A 20 8.22 14.43 -22.01
N MET A 21 7.36 14.92 -21.12
CA MET A 21 7.70 15.52 -19.84
C MET A 21 8.57 14.61 -18.95
N LEU A 22 8.17 13.34 -18.78
CA LEU A 22 8.95 12.32 -18.07
C LEU A 22 10.29 12.09 -18.75
N SER A 23 10.33 11.94 -20.07
CA SER A 23 11.58 11.65 -20.80
C SER A 23 12.63 12.77 -20.66
N ASN A 24 12.18 14.02 -20.51
CA ASN A 24 13.02 15.21 -20.40
C ASN A 24 13.65 15.44 -19.01
N MET A 25 13.28 14.67 -17.97
CA MET A 25 13.79 14.83 -16.60
C MET A 25 15.24 14.36 -16.38
N GLY A 26 15.82 13.70 -17.38
CA GLY A 26 17.15 13.09 -17.32
C GLY A 26 17.17 11.73 -16.60
N ILE A 27 18.29 11.02 -16.71
CA ILE A 27 18.43 9.63 -16.27
C ILE A 27 18.11 9.46 -14.77
N GLY A 28 18.55 10.39 -13.91
CA GLY A 28 18.33 10.33 -12.47
C GLY A 28 16.85 10.43 -12.07
N GLY A 29 16.12 11.38 -12.66
CA GLY A 29 14.67 11.54 -12.42
C GLY A 29 13.87 10.34 -12.93
N ASN A 30 14.24 9.81 -14.10
CA ASN A 30 13.55 8.67 -14.71
C ASN A 30 13.69 7.40 -13.87
N ILE A 31 14.84 7.17 -13.25
CA ILE A 31 15.06 6.03 -12.34
C ILE A 31 14.17 6.16 -11.11
N VAL A 32 14.12 7.33 -10.47
CA VAL A 32 13.28 7.56 -9.27
C VAL A 32 11.80 7.36 -9.61
N MET A 33 11.32 7.93 -10.72
CA MET A 33 9.95 7.74 -11.18
C MET A 33 9.62 6.29 -11.52
N ALA A 34 10.54 5.55 -12.15
CA ALA A 34 10.35 4.13 -12.43
C ALA A 34 10.23 3.30 -11.15
N VAL A 35 11.04 3.59 -10.12
CA VAL A 35 10.95 2.93 -8.81
C VAL A 35 9.63 3.24 -8.11
N LEU A 36 9.20 4.51 -8.11
CA LEU A 36 7.91 4.92 -7.53
C LEU A 36 6.73 4.25 -8.24
N LEU A 37 6.78 4.15 -9.58
CA LEU A 37 5.76 3.47 -10.37
C LEU A 37 5.72 1.97 -10.05
N LEU A 38 6.87 1.32 -9.92
CA LEU A 38 6.94 -0.09 -9.52
C LEU A 38 6.35 -0.31 -8.11
N LEU A 39 6.70 0.56 -7.15
CA LEU A 39 6.13 0.52 -5.79
C LEU A 39 4.63 0.74 -5.80
N SER A 40 4.12 1.63 -6.66
CA SER A 40 2.68 1.88 -6.83
C SER A 40 1.94 0.64 -7.34
N ILE A 41 2.47 -0.02 -8.38
CA ILE A 41 1.88 -1.28 -8.90
C ILE A 41 1.88 -2.37 -7.82
N LEU A 42 2.99 -2.52 -7.09
CA LEU A 42 3.12 -3.50 -6.03
C LEU A 42 2.16 -3.21 -4.87
N ALA A 43 1.99 -1.94 -4.50
CA ALA A 43 1.02 -1.51 -3.49
C ALA A 43 -0.42 -1.84 -3.90
N ILE A 44 -0.81 -1.51 -5.14
CA ILE A 44 -2.14 -1.83 -5.68
C ILE A 44 -2.37 -3.35 -5.69
N TYR A 45 -1.37 -4.12 -6.12
CA TYR A 45 -1.44 -5.58 -6.12
C TYR A 45 -1.72 -6.15 -4.72
N ILE A 46 -0.95 -5.74 -3.71
CA ILE A 46 -1.15 -6.20 -2.31
C ILE A 46 -2.52 -5.74 -1.79
N LEU A 47 -2.93 -4.50 -2.09
CA LEU A 47 -4.20 -3.94 -1.65
C LEU A 47 -5.38 -4.76 -2.17
N VAL A 48 -5.38 -5.08 -3.47
CA VAL A 48 -6.45 -5.88 -4.09
C VAL A 48 -6.46 -7.30 -3.52
N GLU A 49 -5.30 -7.96 -3.42
CA GLU A 49 -5.18 -9.30 -2.82
C GLU A 49 -5.75 -9.33 -1.39
N ARG A 50 -5.43 -8.31 -0.58
CA ARG A 50 -5.92 -8.24 0.81
C ARG A 50 -7.39 -7.88 0.90
N TYR A 51 -7.89 -6.97 0.07
CA TYR A 51 -9.31 -6.63 0.06
C TYR A 51 -10.18 -7.88 -0.18
N PHE A 52 -9.82 -8.71 -1.16
CA PHE A 52 -10.53 -9.95 -1.43
C PHE A 52 -10.36 -10.99 -0.32
N ALA A 53 -9.16 -11.14 0.25
CA ALA A 53 -8.91 -12.09 1.34
C ALA A 53 -9.74 -11.76 2.59
N ILE A 54 -9.76 -10.49 3.02
CA ILE A 54 -10.52 -10.04 4.19
C ILE A 54 -12.02 -10.19 3.93
N LYS A 55 -12.49 -9.81 2.73
CA LYS A 55 -13.90 -9.94 2.36
C LYS A 55 -14.38 -11.39 2.38
N LYS A 56 -13.51 -12.34 1.98
CA LYS A 56 -13.83 -13.77 2.03
C LYS A 56 -13.98 -14.28 3.48
N GLU A 57 -13.14 -13.82 4.39
CA GLU A 57 -13.14 -14.28 5.80
C GLU A 57 -14.14 -13.53 6.70
N SER A 58 -14.58 -12.33 6.30
CA SER A 58 -15.55 -11.49 7.03
C SER A 58 -17.00 -11.98 6.91
N LEU A 59 -17.28 -13.03 6.15
CA LEU A 59 -18.60 -13.64 6.07
C LEU A 59 -18.85 -14.45 7.35
N GLU A 60 -19.47 -13.81 8.33
CA GLU A 60 -19.95 -14.48 9.54
C GLU A 60 -21.14 -15.38 9.18
N ASP A 61 -21.00 -16.67 9.43
CA ASP A 61 -22.12 -17.61 9.32
C ASP A 61 -22.89 -17.62 10.66
N GLU A 62 -23.95 -16.81 10.75
CA GLU A 62 -24.82 -16.80 11.93
C GLU A 62 -25.39 -18.20 12.26
N ASN A 63 -25.62 -19.03 11.24
CA ASN A 63 -26.12 -20.39 11.43
C ASN A 63 -25.07 -21.27 12.12
N PHE A 64 -23.79 -21.06 11.83
CA PHE A 64 -22.68 -21.75 12.49
C PHE A 64 -22.64 -21.44 13.99
N LEU A 65 -22.72 -20.17 14.37
CA LEU A 65 -22.73 -19.77 15.79
C LEU A 65 -23.95 -20.33 16.53
N MET A 66 -25.12 -20.27 15.91
CA MET A 66 -26.35 -20.82 16.48
C MET A 66 -26.25 -22.35 16.68
N SER A 67 -25.66 -23.06 15.71
CA SER A 67 -25.44 -24.51 15.79
C SER A 67 -24.46 -24.89 16.90
N ILE A 68 -23.34 -24.15 17.04
CA ILE A 68 -22.39 -24.36 18.13
C ILE A 68 -23.06 -24.18 19.49
N ARG A 69 -23.83 -23.10 19.66
CA ARG A 69 -24.55 -22.83 20.91
C ARG A 69 -25.48 -23.98 21.29
N LYS A 70 -26.24 -24.48 20.32
CA LYS A 70 -27.13 -25.63 20.51
C LYS A 70 -26.37 -26.88 20.96
N PHE A 71 -25.27 -27.24 20.29
CA PHE A 71 -24.46 -28.41 20.68
C PHE A 71 -23.84 -28.28 22.08
N VAL A 72 -23.46 -27.07 22.48
CA VAL A 72 -22.94 -26.80 23.83
C VAL A 72 -24.05 -26.89 24.88
N GLU A 73 -25.24 -26.35 24.61
CA GLU A 73 -26.43 -26.46 25.50
C GLU A 73 -26.87 -27.93 25.68
N GLU A 74 -26.79 -28.73 24.62
CA GLU A 74 -27.06 -30.18 24.63
C GLU A 74 -25.92 -31.02 25.24
N LYS A 75 -24.84 -30.39 25.72
CA LYS A 75 -23.60 -31.02 26.24
C LYS A 75 -22.90 -31.96 25.25
N ASN A 76 -23.14 -31.80 23.95
CA ASN A 76 -22.54 -32.59 22.89
C ASN A 76 -21.29 -31.91 22.32
N ILE A 77 -20.21 -31.90 23.11
CA ILE A 77 -18.95 -31.21 22.76
C ILE A 77 -18.27 -31.87 21.56
N ASP A 78 -18.40 -33.18 21.39
CA ASP A 78 -17.82 -33.90 20.25
C ASP A 78 -18.42 -33.45 18.91
N GLN A 79 -19.72 -33.21 18.85
CA GLN A 79 -20.35 -32.66 17.64
C GLN A 79 -19.96 -31.20 17.40
N ALA A 80 -19.86 -30.39 18.46
CA ALA A 80 -19.38 -29.02 18.34
C ALA A 80 -17.96 -28.96 17.75
N LYS A 81 -17.04 -29.81 18.23
CA LYS A 81 -15.67 -29.91 17.68
C LYS A 81 -15.65 -30.37 16.23
N LYS A 82 -16.50 -31.34 15.85
CA LYS A 82 -16.61 -31.78 14.45
C LYS A 82 -17.10 -30.66 13.55
N LEU A 83 -18.08 -29.87 13.98
CA LEU A 83 -18.57 -28.72 13.22
C LEU A 83 -17.45 -27.68 13.04
N CYS A 84 -16.71 -27.35 14.10
CA CYS A 84 -15.57 -26.44 14.03
C CYS A 84 -14.49 -26.92 13.03
N LYS A 85 -14.22 -28.23 12.95
CA LYS A 85 -13.24 -28.79 12.01
C LYS A 85 -13.71 -28.79 10.56
N ASN A 86 -15.02 -28.84 10.32
CA ASN A 86 -15.59 -28.82 8.99
C ASN A 86 -15.74 -27.39 8.42
N THR A 87 -15.78 -26.39 9.29
CA THR A 87 -15.88 -24.98 8.90
C THR A 87 -14.50 -24.32 8.95
N ASP A 88 -13.98 -23.86 7.81
CA ASP A 88 -12.69 -23.16 7.74
C ASP A 88 -12.89 -21.64 7.91
N SER A 89 -13.01 -21.18 9.15
CA SER A 89 -13.21 -19.77 9.51
C SER A 89 -12.32 -19.37 10.70
N PRO A 90 -11.86 -18.11 10.81
CA PRO A 90 -11.17 -17.63 12.00
C PRO A 90 -11.98 -17.88 13.29
N ILE A 91 -13.30 -17.70 13.22
CA ILE A 91 -14.21 -17.91 14.36
C ILE A 91 -14.26 -19.39 14.75
N SER A 92 -14.29 -20.33 13.79
CA SER A 92 -14.35 -21.76 14.09
C SER A 92 -13.07 -22.24 14.79
N ARG A 93 -11.89 -21.76 14.34
CA ARG A 93 -10.59 -22.05 14.98
C ARG A 93 -10.50 -21.50 16.40
N MET A 94 -11.05 -20.30 16.64
CA MET A 94 -11.13 -19.72 17.98
C MET A 94 -12.01 -20.56 18.91
N ILE A 95 -13.22 -20.93 18.45
CA ILE A 95 -14.16 -21.74 19.21
C ILE A 95 -13.60 -23.14 19.48
N GLU A 96 -12.94 -23.78 18.51
CA GLU A 96 -12.29 -25.10 18.70
C GLU A 96 -11.32 -25.08 19.89
N LYS A 97 -10.46 -24.04 19.98
CA LYS A 97 -9.50 -23.90 21.09
C LYS A 97 -10.16 -23.63 22.44
N GLY A 98 -11.34 -23.01 22.44
CA GLY A 98 -12.19 -22.86 23.62
C GLY A 98 -12.79 -24.20 24.06
N LEU A 99 -13.37 -24.95 23.11
CA LEU A 99 -13.97 -26.27 23.34
C LEU A 99 -12.94 -27.31 23.81
N ASP A 100 -11.68 -27.21 23.36
CA ASP A 100 -10.58 -28.07 23.83
C ASP A 100 -10.22 -27.89 25.31
N ARG A 101 -10.63 -26.77 25.92
CA ARG A 101 -10.32 -26.43 27.31
C ARG A 101 -11.57 -26.27 28.17
N ILE A 102 -12.71 -26.79 27.75
CA ILE A 102 -14.01 -26.56 28.42
C ILE A 102 -14.05 -27.03 29.88
N ASP A 103 -13.19 -27.97 30.27
CA ASP A 103 -13.07 -28.49 31.64
C ASP A 103 -12.20 -27.61 32.57
N LYS A 104 -11.63 -26.52 32.05
CA LYS A 104 -10.76 -25.59 32.79
C LYS A 104 -11.55 -24.38 33.31
N PRO A 105 -11.01 -23.63 34.29
CA PRO A 105 -11.62 -22.37 34.71
C PRO A 105 -11.80 -21.41 33.52
N MET A 106 -12.83 -20.57 33.58
CA MET A 106 -13.21 -19.63 32.53
C MET A 106 -12.05 -18.71 32.08
N THR A 107 -11.14 -18.39 33.00
CA THR A 107 -9.93 -17.61 32.74
C THR A 107 -9.01 -18.28 31.71
N ASP A 108 -8.83 -19.60 31.81
CA ASP A 108 -7.96 -20.37 30.91
C ASP A 108 -8.59 -20.54 29.53
N ILE A 109 -9.92 -20.72 29.48
CA ILE A 109 -10.69 -20.81 28.24
C ILE A 109 -10.59 -19.48 27.49
N SER A 110 -10.87 -18.37 28.18
CA SER A 110 -10.85 -17.03 27.60
C SER A 110 -9.45 -16.66 27.11
N SER A 111 -8.42 -16.96 27.90
CA SER A 111 -7.01 -16.73 27.52
C SER A 111 -6.61 -17.56 26.29
N ALA A 112 -7.10 -18.79 26.16
CA ALA A 112 -6.81 -19.63 24.99
C ALA A 112 -7.48 -19.11 23.71
N ILE A 113 -8.74 -18.68 23.81
CA ILE A 113 -9.49 -18.07 22.70
C ILE A 113 -8.82 -16.76 22.29
N GLU A 114 -8.44 -15.91 23.24
CA GLU A 114 -7.77 -14.63 22.97
C GLU A 114 -6.42 -14.83 22.28
N ASN A 115 -5.60 -15.79 22.74
CA ASN A 115 -4.33 -16.11 22.09
C ASN A 115 -4.53 -16.62 20.66
N GLN A 116 -5.54 -17.47 20.42
CA GLN A 116 -5.86 -17.93 19.07
C GLN A 116 -6.34 -16.76 18.20
N GLY A 117 -7.16 -15.86 18.74
CA GLY A 117 -7.60 -14.65 18.04
C GLY A 117 -6.43 -13.75 17.65
N LYS A 118 -5.47 -13.51 18.56
CA LYS A 118 -4.24 -12.76 18.26
C LYS A 118 -3.43 -13.40 17.14
N LEU A 119 -3.34 -14.72 17.08
CA LEU A 119 -2.65 -15.42 16.00
C LEU A 119 -3.37 -15.27 14.65
N GLU A 120 -4.70 -15.34 14.63
CA GLU A 120 -5.46 -15.10 13.39
C GLU A 120 -5.34 -13.65 12.92
N ILE A 121 -5.47 -12.68 13.83
CA ILE A 121 -5.24 -11.26 13.52
C ILE A 121 -3.83 -11.04 12.97
N TYR A 122 -2.81 -11.61 13.61
CA TYR A 122 -1.42 -11.49 13.14
C TYR A 122 -1.23 -12.05 11.72
N LYS A 123 -1.86 -13.18 11.39
CA LYS A 123 -1.83 -13.75 10.02
C LYS A 123 -2.49 -12.81 9.00
N MET A 124 -3.58 -12.14 9.38
CA MET A 124 -4.28 -11.18 8.53
C MET A 124 -3.47 -9.88 8.36
N ASP A 125 -2.76 -9.45 9.41
CA ASP A 125 -2.06 -8.17 9.49
C ASP A 125 -0.67 -8.18 8.82
N ASN A 126 0.02 -9.33 8.79
CA ASN A 126 1.40 -9.44 8.28
C ASN A 126 1.59 -8.92 6.84
N LYS A 127 0.57 -9.02 5.98
CA LYS A 127 0.64 -8.47 4.62
C LYS A 127 0.23 -6.99 4.52
N ILE A 128 -0.54 -6.48 5.47
CA ILE A 128 -0.88 -5.06 5.59
C ILE A 128 0.35 -4.27 6.10
N ALA A 129 1.15 -4.87 6.98
CA ALA A 129 2.41 -4.28 7.45
C ALA A 129 3.35 -3.90 6.29
N ASN A 130 3.40 -4.70 5.21
CA ASN A 130 4.20 -4.38 4.03
C ASN A 130 3.70 -3.11 3.29
N LEU A 131 2.38 -2.88 3.24
CA LEU A 131 1.82 -1.65 2.69
C LEU A 131 2.23 -0.43 3.53
N ALA A 132 2.29 -0.58 4.86
CA ALA A 132 2.75 0.49 5.74
C ALA A 132 4.22 0.86 5.46
N THR A 133 5.08 -0.13 5.20
CA THR A 133 6.47 0.12 4.80
C THR A 133 6.56 0.86 3.46
N ILE A 134 5.76 0.48 2.46
CA ILE A 134 5.75 1.16 1.15
C ILE A 134 5.24 2.59 1.28
N SER A 135 4.19 2.80 2.09
CA SER A 135 3.64 4.14 2.36
C SER A 135 4.65 5.05 3.05
N GLY A 136 5.53 4.53 3.90
CA GLY A 136 6.61 5.29 4.52
C GLY A 136 7.80 5.50 3.57
N ALA A 137 8.16 4.49 2.78
CA ALA A 137 9.33 4.53 1.89
C ALA A 137 9.12 5.40 0.63
N ALA A 138 7.91 5.42 0.06
CA ALA A 138 7.64 6.13 -1.19
C ALA A 138 7.89 7.65 -1.08
N PRO A 139 7.41 8.38 -0.06
CA PRO A 139 7.73 9.80 0.10
C PRO A 139 9.23 10.08 0.28
N MET A 140 9.95 9.18 0.96
CA MET A 140 11.41 9.31 1.13
C MET A 140 12.14 9.14 -0.21
N ILE A 141 11.67 8.24 -1.07
CA ILE A 141 12.21 8.05 -2.43
C ILE A 141 11.87 9.25 -3.33
N GLY A 142 10.68 9.83 -3.21
CA GLY A 142 10.34 11.06 -3.95
C GLY A 142 11.18 12.25 -3.52
N PHE A 143 11.40 12.41 -2.21
CA PHE A 143 12.32 13.41 -1.67
C PHE A 143 13.76 13.24 -2.20
N LEU A 144 14.24 12.00 -2.34
CA LEU A 144 15.53 11.72 -2.98
C LEU A 144 15.57 12.24 -4.44
N GLY A 145 14.48 12.10 -5.19
CA GLY A 145 14.34 12.66 -6.53
C GLY A 145 14.49 14.18 -6.56
N THR A 146 13.87 14.88 -5.60
CA THR A 146 14.06 16.33 -5.40
C THR A 146 15.51 16.71 -5.16
N VAL A 147 16.18 15.99 -4.26
CA VAL A 147 17.60 16.26 -3.96
C VAL A 147 18.46 16.05 -5.20
N ILE A 148 18.24 14.98 -5.97
CA ILE A 148 18.97 14.71 -7.21
C ILE A 148 18.72 15.82 -8.25
N GLY A 149 17.48 16.26 -8.45
CA GLY A 149 17.13 17.33 -9.38
C GLY A 149 17.83 18.65 -9.06
N MET A 150 17.86 19.01 -7.77
CA MET A 150 18.55 20.21 -7.31
C MET A 150 20.08 20.11 -7.43
N ILE A 151 20.67 18.93 -7.16
CA ILE A 151 22.11 18.72 -7.36
C ILE A 151 22.49 18.92 -8.84
N ILE A 152 21.68 18.41 -9.77
CA ILE A 152 21.92 18.57 -11.21
C ILE A 152 21.80 20.05 -11.62
N ALA A 153 20.79 20.78 -11.11
CA ALA A 153 20.64 22.21 -11.37
C ALA A 153 21.87 23.01 -10.93
N PHE A 154 22.35 22.79 -9.70
CA PHE A 154 23.53 23.48 -9.18
C PHE A 154 24.82 23.04 -9.87
N GLN A 155 24.92 21.77 -10.28
CA GLN A 155 26.09 21.29 -11.04
C GLN A 155 26.20 21.97 -12.41
N LYS A 156 25.07 22.19 -13.10
CA LYS A 156 25.05 22.96 -14.36
C LYS A 156 25.49 24.41 -14.13
N MET A 157 24.92 25.05 -13.12
CA MET A 157 25.29 26.42 -12.73
C MET A 157 26.79 26.57 -12.42
N ALA A 158 27.41 25.58 -11.76
CA ALA A 158 28.83 25.62 -11.42
C ALA A 158 29.77 25.41 -12.61
N ARG A 159 29.28 24.85 -13.73
CA ARG A 159 30.08 24.53 -14.92
C ARG A 159 30.02 25.61 -16.00
N GLU A 160 28.96 26.41 -16.02
CA GLU A 160 28.74 27.41 -17.05
C GLU A 160 29.16 28.82 -16.61
N THR A 161 29.79 29.57 -17.51
CA THR A 161 30.26 30.94 -17.24
C THR A 161 29.13 31.97 -17.24
N THR A 162 28.02 31.67 -17.92
CA THR A 162 26.81 32.50 -17.94
C THR A 162 25.62 31.58 -17.78
N VAL A 163 24.85 31.78 -16.72
CA VAL A 163 23.76 30.88 -16.35
C VAL A 163 22.45 31.55 -16.71
N SER A 164 21.64 30.88 -17.53
CA SER A 164 20.28 31.34 -17.82
C SER A 164 19.29 30.71 -16.82
N PRO A 165 18.15 31.36 -16.53
CA PRO A 165 17.09 30.76 -15.73
C PRO A 165 16.57 29.42 -16.27
N ALA A 166 16.68 29.20 -17.59
CA ALA A 166 16.28 27.95 -18.23
C ALA A 166 17.16 26.76 -17.79
N ASP A 167 18.43 26.99 -17.48
CA ASP A 167 19.38 25.94 -17.11
C ASP A 167 19.09 25.36 -15.72
N LEU A 168 18.53 26.17 -14.82
CA LEU A 168 18.03 25.73 -13.51
C LEU A 168 16.63 25.14 -13.58
N ALA A 169 15.78 25.66 -14.46
CA ALA A 169 14.37 25.28 -14.55
C ALA A 169 14.18 23.76 -14.73
N GLY A 170 15.05 23.10 -15.52
CA GLY A 170 14.97 21.65 -15.72
C GLY A 170 15.19 20.82 -14.45
N GLY A 171 16.16 21.19 -13.59
CA GLY A 171 16.41 20.44 -12.36
C GLY A 171 15.36 20.68 -11.28
N ILE A 172 14.82 21.90 -11.21
CA ILE A 172 13.68 22.22 -10.34
C ILE A 172 12.41 21.49 -10.82
N TYR A 173 12.21 21.41 -12.13
CA TYR A 173 11.11 20.68 -12.73
C TYR A 173 11.14 19.18 -12.39
N THR A 174 12.30 18.54 -12.55
CA THR A 174 12.51 17.15 -12.12
C THR A 174 12.18 16.96 -10.64
N ALA A 175 12.58 17.89 -9.77
CA ALA A 175 12.29 17.81 -8.35
C ALA A 175 10.78 17.79 -8.06
N MET A 176 10.02 18.71 -8.67
CA MET A 176 8.57 18.81 -8.47
C MET A 176 7.79 17.60 -8.99
N ILE A 177 8.24 16.93 -10.05
CA ILE A 177 7.55 15.74 -10.57
C ILE A 177 7.82 14.50 -9.73
N THR A 178 9.03 14.38 -9.18
CA THR A 178 9.40 13.21 -8.39
C THR A 178 8.78 13.15 -6.99
N THR A 179 8.17 14.23 -6.51
CA THR A 179 7.63 14.38 -5.14
C THR A 179 6.13 14.54 -5.15
#